data_AF-S4NUU8-F1
#
_entry.id   AF-S4NUU8-F1
#
_cell.length_a   1.000
_cell.length_b   1.000
_cell.length_c   1.000
_cell.angle_alpha   90.00
_cell.angle_beta   90.00
_cell.angle_gamma   90.00
#
_symmetry.space_group_name_H-M   'P 1'
#
loop_
_entity.id
_entity.type
_entity.pdbx_description
1 polymer ?
#
loop_
_entity_poly.entity_id
_entity_poly.type
_entity_poly.pdbx_seq_one_letter_code
_entity_poly.pdbx_strand_id
1 'polypeptide(L)'
;MRYVSSLISGVGIFCVGCGLSFYHGVTGIIDPQPLHDYYWAYFVLGGAVVSEGATLMVALSAIRKGAKEAHMSLYEYIMRSSDPSVNVVLFEDTAAVAGVVVAGSCMALSQYTGSPLPDAI
;
A
#
# COMPACT_ATOMS: atom_id res chain seq x y z
N MET A 1 11.57 -7.68 20.97
CA MET A 1 11.11 -6.28 20.98
C MET A 1 10.79 -5.73 19.58
N ARG A 2 11.67 -5.87 18.56
CA ARG A 2 11.47 -5.29 17.21
C ARG A 2 10.16 -5.73 16.51
N TYR A 3 9.80 -7.01 16.59
CA TYR A 3 8.56 -7.56 16.00
C TYR A 3 7.27 -7.03 16.65
N VAL A 4 7.26 -6.81 17.97
CA VAL A 4 6.07 -6.33 18.70
C VAL A 4 5.80 -4.86 18.38
N SER A 5 6.86 -4.05 18.30
CA SER A 5 6.77 -2.65 17.90
C SER A 5 6.26 -2.49 16.45
N SER A 6 6.75 -3.33 15.53
CA SER A 6 6.30 -3.35 14.13
C SER A 6 4.82 -3.75 14.02
N LEU A 7 4.39 -4.76 14.79
CA LEU A 7 3.01 -5.22 14.80
C LEU A 7 2.05 -4.14 15.33
N ILE A 8 2.40 -3.48 16.44
CA ILE A 8 1.58 -2.40 17.03
C ILE A 8 1.50 -1.22 16.07
N SER A 9 2.60 -0.85 15.42
CA SER A 9 2.62 0.22 14.41
C SER A 9 1.74 -0.13 13.21
N GLY A 10 1.90 -1.33 12.64
CA GLY A 10 1.12 -1.79 11.50
C GLY A 10 -0.39 -1.85 11.81
N VAL A 11 -0.77 -2.39 12.98
CA VAL A 11 -2.17 -2.41 13.43
C VAL A 11 -2.71 -0.99 13.65
N GLY A 12 -1.92 -0.08 14.22
CA GLY A 12 -2.31 1.31 14.42
C GLY A 12 -2.58 2.04 13.11
N ILE A 13 -1.64 1.96 12.16
CA ILE A 13 -1.78 2.57 10.83
C ILE A 13 -2.96 1.94 10.08
N PHE A 14 -3.13 0.61 10.17
CA PHE A 14 -4.23 -0.09 9.55
C PHE A 14 -5.59 0.32 10.14
N CYS A 15 -5.76 0.32 11.46
CA CYS A 15 -7.03 0.67 12.09
C CYS A 15 -7.41 2.13 11.82
N VAL A 16 -6.43 3.04 11.89
CA VAL A 16 -6.66 4.47 11.60
C VAL A 16 -7.00 4.66 10.12
N GLY A 17 -6.21 4.07 9.22
CA GLY A 17 -6.43 4.16 7.77
C GLY A 17 -7.77 3.56 7.36
N CYS A 18 -8.07 2.34 7.79
CA CYS A 18 -9.33 1.65 7.50
C CYS A 18 -10.53 2.40 8.10
N GLY A 19 -10.41 2.92 9.32
CA GLY A 19 -11.45 3.73 9.94
C GLY A 19 -11.73 5.03 9.18
N LEU A 20 -10.68 5.73 8.74
CA LEU A 20 -10.80 6.94 7.92
C LEU A 20 -11.40 6.65 6.54
N SER A 21 -10.94 5.60 5.86
CA SER A 21 -11.48 5.19 4.56
C SER A 21 -12.95 4.79 4.67
N PHE A 22 -13.31 4.04 5.72
CA PHE A 22 -14.71 3.65 5.96
C PHE A 22 -15.59 4.86 6.28
N TYR A 23 -15.10 5.77 7.13
CA TYR A 23 -15.81 7.00 7.46
C TYR A 23 -16.05 7.86 6.22
N HIS A 24 -15.01 8.15 5.43
CA HIS A 24 -15.15 8.93 4.20
C HIS A 24 -15.98 8.23 3.14
N GLY A 25 -15.89 6.90 3.01
CA GLY A 25 -16.75 6.13 2.10
C GLY A 25 -18.23 6.22 2.47
N VAL A 26 -18.56 5.98 3.75
CA VAL A 26 -19.95 6.08 4.24
C VAL A 26 -20.47 7.51 4.14
N THR A 27 -19.68 8.50 4.54
CA THR A 27 -20.06 9.92 4.41
C THR A 27 -20.21 10.33 2.95
N GLY A 28 -19.36 9.83 2.04
CA GLY A 28 -19.45 10.08 0.60
C GLY A 28 -20.72 9.51 -0.05
N ILE A 29 -21.31 8.46 0.53
CA ILE A 29 -22.61 7.90 0.11
C ILE A 29 -23.79 8.72 0.68
N ILE A 30 -23.69 9.15 1.94
CA ILE A 30 -24.80 9.81 2.66
C ILE A 30 -24.93 11.29 2.30
N ASP A 31 -23.79 12.00 2.17
CA ASP A 31 -23.73 13.42 1.87
C ASP A 31 -22.64 13.65 0.80
N PRO A 32 -22.99 13.60 -0.50
CA PRO A 32 -22.04 13.82 -1.59
C PRO A 32 -21.63 15.29 -1.63
N GLN A 33 -20.63 15.62 -0.81
CA GLN A 33 -19.96 16.92 -0.84
C GLN A 33 -19.23 17.06 -2.19
N PRO A 34 -19.24 18.25 -2.82
CA PRO A 34 -18.49 18.49 -4.04
C PRO A 34 -16.99 18.27 -3.76
N LEU A 35 -16.39 17.30 -4.48
CA LEU A 35 -14.97 16.96 -4.35
C LEU A 35 -14.11 18.12 -4.86
N HIS A 36 -13.81 19.07 -3.99
CA HIS A 36 -12.74 20.04 -4.18
C HIS A 36 -11.43 19.40 -3.69
N ASP A 37 -10.39 19.46 -4.53
CA ASP A 37 -8.99 19.12 -4.23
C ASP A 37 -8.49 17.68 -4.43
N TYR A 38 -8.86 17.04 -5.55
CA TYR A 38 -8.15 15.84 -6.05
C TYR A 38 -6.63 16.06 -6.21
N TYR A 39 -6.17 17.30 -6.37
CA TYR A 39 -4.76 17.64 -6.55
C TYR A 39 -3.90 17.15 -5.38
N TRP A 40 -4.35 17.37 -4.13
CA TRP A 40 -3.62 16.91 -2.94
C TRP A 40 -3.67 15.39 -2.80
N ALA A 41 -4.80 14.77 -3.15
CA ALA A 41 -4.94 13.32 -3.14
C ALA A 41 -3.94 12.65 -4.11
N TYR A 42 -3.87 13.11 -5.36
CA TYR A 42 -2.88 12.60 -6.32
C TYR A 42 -1.45 12.88 -5.92
N PHE A 43 -1.18 14.02 -5.29
CA PHE A 43 0.16 14.34 -4.80
C PHE A 43 0.61 13.38 -3.69
N VAL A 44 -0.27 13.10 -2.73
CA VAL A 44 0.00 12.15 -1.65
C VAL A 44 0.10 10.72 -2.19
N LEU A 45 -0.80 10.30 -3.07
CA LEU A 45 -0.72 8.99 -3.74
C LEU A 45 0.58 8.84 -4.53
N GLY A 46 0.95 9.85 -5.31
CA GLY A 46 2.19 9.86 -6.07
C GLY A 46 3.42 9.74 -5.17
N GLY A 47 3.45 10.51 -4.07
CA GLY A 47 4.49 10.41 -3.05
C GLY A 47 4.57 9.02 -2.42
N ALA A 48 3.43 8.41 -2.11
CA ALA A 48 3.35 7.05 -1.56
C ALA A 48 3.87 6.00 -2.54
N VAL A 49 3.44 6.01 -3.81
CA VAL A 49 3.95 5.07 -4.83
C VAL A 49 5.46 5.21 -5.01
N VAL A 50 5.99 6.43 -5.03
CA VAL A 50 7.43 6.65 -5.19
C VAL A 50 8.21 6.14 -3.98
N SER A 51 7.73 6.45 -2.77
CA SER A 51 8.38 6.03 -1.51
C SER A 51 8.36 4.51 -1.34
N GLU A 52 7.16 3.92 -1.36
CA GLU A 52 6.95 2.47 -1.17
C GLU A 52 7.51 1.66 -2.36
N GLY A 53 7.42 2.21 -3.57
CA GLY A 53 8.02 1.59 -4.75
C GLY A 53 9.54 1.52 -4.67
N ALA A 54 10.19 2.58 -4.15
CA ALA A 54 11.64 2.58 -3.95
C ALA A 54 12.08 1.54 -2.91
N THR A 55 11.38 1.46 -1.78
CA THR A 55 11.69 0.48 -0.73
C THR A 55 11.43 -0.95 -1.21
N LEU A 56 10.33 -1.19 -1.93
CA LEU A 56 10.01 -2.48 -2.54
C LEU A 56 11.09 -2.92 -3.54
N MET A 57 11.56 -2.00 -4.40
CA MET A 57 12.64 -2.31 -5.35
C MET A 57 13.95 -2.69 -4.66
N VAL A 58 14.29 -2.01 -3.55
CA VAL A 58 15.47 -2.34 -2.75
C VAL A 58 15.31 -3.71 -2.09
N ALA A 59 14.15 -4.01 -1.49
CA ALA A 59 13.86 -5.30 -0.88
C ALA A 59 13.92 -6.44 -1.91
N LEU A 60 13.29 -6.27 -3.08
CA LEU A 60 13.35 -7.23 -4.19
C LEU A 60 14.78 -7.46 -4.69
N SER A 61 15.58 -6.40 -4.77
CA SER A 61 16.98 -6.49 -5.19
C SER A 61 17.83 -7.26 -4.17
N ALA A 62 17.61 -7.04 -2.87
CA ALA A 62 18.27 -7.77 -1.80
C ALA A 62 17.92 -9.27 -1.85
N ILE A 63 16.64 -9.61 -2.00
CA ILE A 63 16.17 -11.00 -2.12
C ILE A 63 16.73 -11.66 -3.39
N ARG A 64 16.71 -10.97 -4.54
CA ARG A 64 17.32 -11.48 -5.78
C ARG A 64 18.80 -11.79 -5.63
N LYS A 65 19.55 -10.92 -4.96
CA LYS A 65 20.97 -11.13 -4.72
C LYS A 65 21.20 -12.34 -3.81
N GLY A 66 20.47 -12.44 -2.70
CA GLY A 66 20.55 -13.58 -1.78
C GLY A 66 20.14 -14.91 -2.42
N ALA A 67 19.09 -14.92 -3.23
CA ALA A 67 18.66 -16.11 -3.97
C ALA A 67 19.70 -16.58 -5.00
N LYS A 68 20.36 -15.63 -5.68
CA LYS A 68 21.44 -15.93 -6.65
C LYS A 68 22.66 -16.52 -5.96
N GLU A 69 23.05 -15.99 -4.81
CA GLU A 69 24.16 -16.52 -3.99
C GLU A 69 23.83 -17.91 -3.43
N ALA A 70 22.56 -18.18 -3.11
CA ALA A 70 22.11 -19.48 -2.63
C ALA A 70 21.82 -20.51 -3.75
N HIS A 71 21.94 -20.13 -5.04
CA HIS A 71 21.54 -20.95 -6.19
C HIS A 71 20.09 -21.46 -6.12
N MET A 72 19.19 -20.65 -5.56
CA MET A 72 17.78 -21.01 -5.36
C MET A 72 16.86 -20.11 -6.18
N SER A 73 15.66 -20.59 -6.49
CA SER A 73 14.62 -19.73 -7.06
C SER A 73 14.14 -18.71 -6.02
N LEU A 74 13.67 -17.54 -6.49
CA LEU A 74 13.16 -16.48 -5.61
C LEU A 74 12.07 -16.96 -4.65
N TYR A 75 11.12 -17.74 -5.19
CA TYR A 75 10.01 -18.30 -4.41
C TYR A 75 10.53 -19.23 -3.31
N GLU A 76 11.49 -20.09 -3.63
CA GLU A 76 12.06 -21.03 -2.69
C GLU A 76 12.93 -20.33 -1.62
N TYR A 77 13.63 -19.26 -2.00
CA TYR A 77 14.40 -18.42 -1.07
C TYR A 77 13.50 -17.68 -0.08
N ILE A 78 12.36 -17.15 -0.55
CA ILE A 78 11.32 -16.52 0.28
C ILE A 78 10.70 -17.54 1.24
N MET A 79 10.32 -18.72 0.72
CA MET A 79 9.68 -19.78 1.51
C MET A 79 10.62 -20.34 2.60
N ARG A 80 11.92 -20.42 2.30
CA ARG A 80 12.94 -20.94 3.22
C ARG A 80 13.33 -19.94 4.33
N SER A 81 12.80 -18.72 4.30
CA SER A 81 12.93 -17.70 5.35
C SER A 81 14.38 -17.42 5.76
N SER A 82 15.31 -17.33 4.80
CA SER A 82 16.72 -17.01 5.11
C SER A 82 16.89 -15.66 5.80
N ASP A 83 16.02 -14.69 5.53
CA ASP A 83 16.00 -13.40 6.23
C ASP A 83 14.55 -12.89 6.44
N PRO A 84 13.89 -13.28 7.55
CA PRO A 84 12.46 -13.01 7.76
C PRO A 84 12.15 -11.52 7.85
N SER A 85 13.13 -10.66 8.19
CA SER A 85 12.91 -9.21 8.23
C SER A 85 12.70 -8.64 6.82
N VAL A 86 13.49 -9.07 5.83
CA VAL A 86 13.39 -8.57 4.44
C VAL A 86 12.11 -9.07 3.78
N ASN A 87 11.70 -10.29 4.12
CA ASN A 87 10.46 -10.86 3.59
C ASN A 87 9.21 -10.12 4.12
N VAL A 88 9.18 -9.77 5.42
CA VAL A 88 8.07 -8.99 5.99
C VAL A 88 7.92 -7.64 5.30
N VAL A 89 9.03 -6.90 5.14
CA VAL A 89 9.03 -5.60 4.44
C VAL A 89 8.59 -5.75 2.99
N LEU A 90 9.05 -6.79 2.28
CA LEU A 90 8.60 -7.07 0.91
C LEU A 90 7.08 -7.20 0.84
N PHE A 91 6.48 -8.01 1.71
CA PHE A 91 5.03 -8.23 1.72
C PHE A 91 4.25 -6.97 2.14
N GLU A 92 4.78 -6.20 3.10
CA GLU A 92 4.21 -4.94 3.56
C GLU A 92 4.18 -3.89 2.43
N ASP A 93 5.34 -3.61 1.83
CA ASP A 93 5.46 -2.63 0.74
C ASP A 93 4.67 -3.07 -0.50
N THR A 94 4.60 -4.39 -0.78
CA THR A 94 3.76 -4.91 -1.88
C THR A 94 2.28 -4.65 -1.62
N ALA A 95 1.80 -4.87 -0.40
CA ALA A 95 0.42 -4.60 -0.02
C ALA A 95 0.12 -3.08 -0.07
N ALA A 96 1.07 -2.25 0.36
CA ALA A 96 0.96 -0.79 0.29
C ALA A 96 0.84 -0.31 -1.16
N VAL A 97 1.76 -0.72 -2.04
CA VAL A 97 1.72 -0.35 -3.47
C VAL A 97 0.43 -0.83 -4.14
N ALA A 98 -0.01 -2.06 -3.86
CA ALA A 98 -1.28 -2.56 -4.39
C ALA A 98 -2.47 -1.71 -3.93
N GLY A 99 -2.52 -1.35 -2.65
CA GLY A 99 -3.58 -0.47 -2.11
C GLY A 99 -3.60 0.91 -2.75
N VAL A 100 -2.42 1.51 -2.95
CA VAL A 100 -2.31 2.83 -3.60
C VAL A 100 -2.71 2.77 -5.08
N VAL A 101 -2.38 1.68 -5.79
CA VAL A 101 -2.84 1.48 -7.18
C VAL A 101 -4.35 1.37 -7.26
N VAL A 102 -4.97 0.60 -6.35
CA VAL A 102 -6.44 0.48 -6.29
C VAL A 102 -7.08 1.83 -6.00
N ALA A 103 -6.62 2.56 -4.97
CA ALA A 103 -7.13 3.89 -4.65
C ALA A 103 -6.98 4.88 -5.81
N GLY A 104 -5.83 4.87 -6.50
CA GLY A 104 -5.60 5.71 -7.68
C GLY A 104 -6.55 5.37 -8.83
N SER A 105 -6.86 4.09 -9.04
CA SER A 105 -7.83 3.68 -10.05
C SER A 105 -9.27 4.08 -9.71
N CYS A 106 -9.69 3.99 -8.45
CA CYS A 106 -10.98 4.45 -7.96
C CYS A 106 -11.15 5.98 -8.12
N MET A 107 -10.12 6.75 -7.78
CA MET A 107 -10.10 8.20 -7.98
C MET A 107 -10.16 8.59 -9.46
N ALA A 108 -9.38 7.92 -10.33
CA ALA A 108 -9.39 8.18 -11.77
C ALA A 108 -10.76 7.88 -12.40
N LEU A 109 -11.40 6.78 -11.97
CA LEU A 109 -12.75 6.42 -12.41
C LEU A 109 -13.79 7.43 -11.94
N SER A 110 -13.70 7.91 -10.70
CA SER A 110 -14.60 8.93 -10.15
C SER A 110 -14.48 10.27 -10.86
N GLN A 111 -13.26 10.67 -11.22
CA GLN A 111 -13.05 11.86 -12.05
C GLN A 111 -13.62 11.71 -13.46
N TYR A 112 -13.49 10.53 -14.08
CA TYR A 112 -13.99 10.29 -15.43
C TYR A 112 -15.52 10.19 -15.48
N THR A 113 -16.15 9.58 -14.47
CA THR A 113 -17.62 9.44 -14.40
C THR A 113 -18.33 10.66 -13.83
N GLY A 114 -17.61 11.58 -13.18
CA GLY A 114 -18.21 12.72 -12.48
C GLY A 114 -19.12 12.31 -11.32
N SER A 115 -19.05 11.05 -10.89
CA SER A 115 -19.80 10.49 -9.77
C SER A 115 -18.83 10.06 -8.67
N PRO A 116 -19.12 10.35 -7.38
CA PRO A 116 -18.26 9.95 -6.26
C PRO A 116 -18.38 8.46 -5.89
N LEU A 117 -19.28 7.71 -6.53
CA LEU A 117 -19.55 6.30 -6.21
C LEU A 117 -18.33 5.37 -6.36
N PRO A 118 -17.47 5.48 -7.39
CA PRO A 118 -16.30 4.59 -7.53
C PRO A 118 -15.20 4.84 -6.49
N ASP A 119 -15.17 6.01 -5.84
CA ASP A 119 -14.22 6.34 -4.74
C ASP A 119 -14.80 5.94 -3.37
N ALA A 120 -16.13 5.86 -3.28
CA ALA A 120 -16.84 5.50 -2.05
C ALA A 120 -17.00 3.99 -1.81
N ILE A 121 -16.71 3.14 -2.81
CA ILE A 121 -16.84 1.67 -2.79
C ILE A 121 -15.46 1.03 -2.94
#